data_AF-A0A194R3W0-F1
#
_entry.id   AF-A0A194R3W0-F1
#
_cell.length_a   1.000
_cell.length_b   1.000
_cell.length_c   1.000
_cell.angle_alpha   90.00
_cell.angle_beta   90.00
_cell.angle_gamma   90.00
#
_symmetry.space_group_name_H-M   'P 1'
#
loop_
_entity.id
_entity.type
_entity.pdbx_description
1 polymer ?
#
loop_
_entity_poly.entity_id
_entity_poly.type
_entity_poly.pdbx_seq_one_letter_code
_entity_poly.pdbx_strand_id
1 'polypeptide(L)'
;MAYFQERDAYGNEVGVSARRVPVAYLLVDVPVGVARQPPAPHAPPPARSAPPPALHSLRDLHRHLEAAPSFLEAMSELHVLLYLCTNEALPLSLSCMSPLLAAVRAQDAAGAERWRAGPQPATLLQLARAAAEGEGEMSPASGAGAALWTCALCTYHNAADLRACEMCAMPSVVSCEGEARGQQHTERKLSTRCDTRRCVLFVLSLRRNATAADITHIFNVSQT
;
A
#
# COMPACT_ATOMS: atom_id res chain seq x y z
N MET A 1 25.63 -27.32 -20.15
CA MET A 1 24.60 -28.20 -19.55
C MET A 1 24.53 -27.90 -18.07
N ALA A 2 23.33 -27.95 -17.48
CA ALA A 2 23.16 -27.80 -16.04
C ALA A 2 23.06 -29.19 -15.40
N TYR A 3 23.60 -29.33 -14.19
CA TYR A 3 23.56 -30.57 -13.42
C TYR A 3 22.83 -30.30 -12.09
N PHE A 4 21.98 -31.22 -11.67
CA PHE A 4 21.32 -31.20 -10.36
C PHE A 4 21.31 -32.61 -9.76
N GLN A 5 21.13 -32.72 -8.44
CA GLN A 5 21.03 -34.01 -7.75
C GLN A 5 19.57 -34.35 -7.47
N GLU A 6 19.17 -35.59 -7.74
CA GLU A 6 17.85 -36.13 -7.47
C GLU A 6 17.97 -37.37 -6.56
N ARG A 7 17.02 -37.55 -5.63
CA ARG A 7 16.93 -38.76 -4.82
C ARG A 7 16.11 -39.82 -5.55
N ASP A 8 16.70 -40.99 -5.74
CA ASP A 8 15.98 -42.15 -6.29
C ASP A 8 15.03 -42.78 -5.25
N ALA A 9 14.26 -43.78 -5.67
CA ALA A 9 13.31 -44.50 -4.81
C ALA A 9 13.98 -45.24 -3.63
N TYR A 10 15.30 -45.40 -3.65
CA TYR A 10 16.10 -46.04 -2.62
C TYR A 10 16.80 -45.03 -1.71
N GLY A 11 16.60 -43.72 -1.95
CA GLY A 11 17.18 -42.63 -1.17
C GLY A 11 18.61 -42.27 -1.55
N ASN A 12 19.16 -42.78 -2.66
CA ASN A 12 20.48 -42.42 -3.15
C ASN A 12 20.42 -41.11 -3.95
N GLU A 13 21.43 -40.26 -3.79
CA GLU A 13 21.58 -39.04 -4.60
C GLU A 13 22.21 -39.39 -5.96
N VAL A 14 21.51 -39.06 -7.05
CA VAL A 14 21.95 -39.30 -8.42
C VAL A 14 22.12 -37.97 -9.15
N GLY A 15 23.28 -37.78 -9.78
CA GLY A 15 23.54 -36.59 -10.60
C GLY A 15 22.85 -36.68 -11.95
N VAL A 16 21.91 -35.78 -12.23
CA VAL A 16 21.17 -35.70 -13.49
C VAL A 16 21.65 -34.50 -14.30
N SER A 17 22.06 -34.75 -15.55
CA SER A 17 22.35 -33.68 -16.51
C SER A 17 21.07 -33.30 -17.25
N ALA A 18 20.74 -32.02 -17.26
CA ALA A 18 19.54 -31.55 -17.94
C ALA A 18 19.79 -30.27 -18.72
N ARG A 19 19.01 -30.14 -19.80
CA ARG A 19 18.94 -28.90 -20.57
C ARG A 19 18.15 -27.81 -19.82
N ARG A 20 17.16 -28.21 -19.02
CA ARG A 20 16.38 -27.35 -18.13
C ARG A 20 16.23 -28.03 -16.78
N VAL A 21 16.59 -27.32 -15.71
CA VAL A 21 16.43 -27.80 -14.33
C VAL A 21 14.96 -27.60 -13.91
N PRO A 22 14.35 -28.56 -13.21
CA PRO A 22 12.98 -28.39 -12.69
C PRO A 22 12.91 -27.21 -11.70
N VAL A 23 11.81 -26.44 -11.74
CA VAL A 23 11.65 -25.24 -10.90
C VAL A 23 11.69 -25.56 -9.40
N ALA A 24 11.26 -26.75 -8.97
CA ALA A 24 11.28 -27.13 -7.56
C ALA A 24 12.67 -27.07 -6.93
N TYR A 25 13.73 -27.38 -7.68
CA TYR A 25 15.13 -27.28 -7.22
C TYR A 25 15.63 -25.83 -7.12
N LEU A 26 14.84 -24.85 -7.56
CA LEU A 26 15.13 -23.42 -7.49
C LEU A 26 14.33 -22.73 -6.39
N LEU A 27 13.46 -23.45 -5.68
CA LEU A 27 12.57 -22.92 -4.65
C LEU A 27 13.00 -23.41 -3.26
N VAL A 28 12.74 -22.57 -2.27
CA VAL A 28 12.94 -22.90 -0.85
C VAL A 28 11.65 -22.56 -0.12
N ASP A 29 11.15 -23.53 0.65
CA ASP A 29 9.99 -23.32 1.52
C ASP A 29 10.41 -22.53 2.77
N VAL A 30 9.73 -21.40 3.01
CA VAL A 30 9.92 -20.58 4.21
C VAL A 30 8.69 -20.75 5.10
N PRO A 31 8.83 -21.22 6.36
CA PRO A 31 7.69 -21.36 7.24
C PRO A 31 7.09 -19.98 7.54
N VAL A 32 5.78 -19.86 7.39
CA VAL A 32 5.02 -18.64 7.68
C VAL A 32 4.08 -18.87 8.86
N GLY A 33 3.89 -17.83 9.67
CA GLY A 33 3.00 -17.89 10.82
C GLY A 33 2.69 -16.50 11.36
N VAL A 34 1.61 -16.42 12.15
CA VAL A 34 1.26 -15.22 12.90
C VAL A 34 1.65 -15.42 14.37
N ALA A 35 2.22 -14.38 14.99
CA ALA A 35 2.53 -14.44 16.41
C ALA A 35 1.22 -14.62 17.20
N ARG A 36 1.16 -15.63 18.08
CA ARG A 36 -0.04 -15.90 18.91
C ARG A 36 -0.40 -14.72 19.81
N GLN A 37 0.60 -13.95 20.20
CA GLN A 37 0.44 -12.70 20.94
C GLN A 37 1.42 -11.70 20.31
N PRO A 38 0.98 -10.48 19.99
CA PRO A 38 1.90 -9.44 19.55
C PRO A 38 2.91 -9.19 20.69
N PRO A 39 4.23 -9.17 20.41
CA PRO A 39 5.21 -8.82 21.43
C PRO A 39 4.94 -7.38 21.91
N ALA A 40 4.65 -7.21 23.20
CA ALA A 40 4.58 -5.87 23.80
C ALA A 40 5.96 -5.19 23.68
N PRO A 41 6.05 -3.88 23.34
CA PRO A 41 5.02 -2.83 23.37
C PRO A 41 4.51 -2.37 21.99
N HIS A 42 4.85 -3.06 20.90
CA HIS A 42 4.50 -2.67 19.53
C HIS A 42 3.26 -3.41 19.03
N ALA A 43 2.22 -3.51 19.86
CA ALA A 43 0.94 -3.90 19.29
C ALA A 43 0.59 -2.83 18.26
N PRO A 44 0.50 -3.17 16.95
CA PRO A 44 -0.03 -2.21 15.99
C PRO A 44 -1.40 -1.77 16.52
N PRO A 45 -1.80 -0.50 16.33
CA PRO A 45 -3.14 -0.07 16.67
C PRO A 45 -4.13 -1.07 16.07
N PRO A 46 -5.25 -1.38 16.77
CA PRO A 46 -6.21 -2.36 16.30
C PRO A 46 -6.52 -2.05 14.84
N ALA A 47 -6.28 -3.02 13.96
CA ALA A 47 -6.47 -2.85 12.53
C ALA A 47 -7.84 -2.21 12.31
N ARG A 48 -7.86 -0.99 11.74
CA ARG A 48 -9.12 -0.34 11.41
C ARG A 48 -9.92 -1.32 10.57
N SER A 49 -11.17 -1.58 10.98
CA SER A 49 -12.07 -2.52 10.31
C SER A 49 -12.44 -2.09 8.89
N ALA A 50 -12.09 -0.85 8.52
CA ALA A 50 -12.28 -0.29 7.20
C ALA A 50 -10.95 -0.31 6.42
N PRO A 51 -10.98 -0.55 5.09
CA PRO A 51 -9.80 -0.37 4.25
C PRO A 51 -9.22 1.03 4.50
N PRO A 52 -7.87 1.17 4.57
CA PRO A 52 -7.26 2.47 4.80
C PRO A 52 -7.78 3.45 3.75
N PRO A 53 -8.12 4.70 4.14
CA PRO A 53 -8.50 5.70 3.17
C PRO A 53 -7.41 5.78 2.11
N ALA A 54 -7.79 5.82 0.83
CA ALA A 54 -6.83 6.02 -0.24
C ALA A 54 -6.21 7.42 -0.07
N LEU A 55 -5.04 7.49 0.54
CA LEU A 55 -4.32 8.73 0.75
C LEU A 55 -3.64 9.12 -0.55
N HIS A 56 -4.34 9.90 -1.38
CA HIS A 56 -3.85 10.35 -2.67
C HIS A 56 -3.80 11.89 -2.78
N SER A 57 -4.31 12.62 -1.79
CA SER A 57 -4.31 14.08 -1.80
C SER A 57 -4.10 14.68 -0.41
N LEU A 58 -3.71 15.96 -0.39
CA LEU A 58 -3.57 16.74 0.83
C LEU A 58 -4.89 16.83 1.63
N ARG A 59 -6.03 16.81 0.93
CA ARG A 59 -7.36 16.77 1.53
C ARG A 59 -7.61 15.44 2.27
N ASP A 60 -7.21 14.32 1.68
CA ASP A 60 -7.39 13.00 2.32
C ASP A 60 -6.47 12.85 3.53
N LEU A 61 -5.25 13.41 3.47
CA LEU A 61 -4.38 13.53 4.64
C LEU A 61 -5.06 14.32 5.76
N HIS A 62 -5.64 15.49 5.47
CA HIS A 62 -6.35 16.27 6.47
C HIS A 62 -7.55 15.53 7.06
N ARG A 63 -8.40 14.93 6.22
CA ARG A 63 -9.54 14.12 6.69
C ARG A 63 -9.11 12.95 7.58
N HIS A 64 -8.01 12.28 7.23
CA HIS A 64 -7.47 11.18 8.02
C HIS A 64 -6.97 11.65 9.38
N LEU A 65 -6.29 12.80 9.44
CA LEU A 65 -5.84 13.41 10.69
C LEU A 65 -7.00 13.76 11.62
N GLU A 66 -8.08 14.35 11.08
CA GLU A 66 -9.29 14.70 11.86
C GLU A 66 -10.05 13.47 12.34
N ALA A 67 -10.05 12.39 11.56
CA ALA A 67 -10.75 11.14 11.92
C ALA A 67 -9.98 10.26 12.91
N ALA A 68 -8.71 10.57 13.18
CA ALA A 68 -7.88 9.81 14.11
C ALA A 68 -8.01 10.36 15.54
N PRO A 69 -8.01 9.49 16.57
CA PRO A 69 -8.15 9.93 17.96
C PRO A 69 -6.90 10.65 18.49
N SER A 70 -5.74 10.45 17.87
CA SER A 70 -4.51 11.16 18.18
C SER A 70 -3.62 11.30 16.96
N PHE A 71 -2.74 12.31 16.97
CA PHE A 71 -1.77 12.51 15.90
C PHE A 71 -0.81 11.33 15.75
N LEU A 72 -0.37 10.75 16.87
CA LEU A 72 0.50 9.56 16.85
C LEU A 72 -0.18 8.38 16.17
N GLU A 73 -1.46 8.13 16.48
CA GLU A 73 -2.23 7.04 15.85
C GLU A 73 -2.43 7.30 14.36
N ALA A 74 -2.73 8.56 13.98
CA ALA A 74 -2.83 8.96 12.59
C ALA A 74 -1.53 8.67 11.82
N MET A 75 -0.38 8.95 12.42
CA MET A 75 0.96 8.76 11.83
C MET A 75 1.51 7.33 11.94
N SER A 76 0.87 6.45 12.74
CA SER A 76 1.27 5.05 12.89
C SER A 76 0.84 4.17 11.72
N GLU A 77 0.01 4.70 10.82
CA GLU A 77 -0.38 4.05 9.57
C GLU A 77 0.72 4.11 8.52
N LEU A 78 1.15 2.96 8.01
CA LEU A 78 2.23 2.86 7.01
C LEU A 78 1.93 3.70 5.76
N HIS A 79 0.68 3.69 5.28
CA HIS A 79 0.28 4.43 4.09
C HIS A 79 0.42 5.94 4.25
N VAL A 80 0.23 6.47 5.46
CA VAL A 80 0.47 7.89 5.76
C VAL A 80 1.95 8.19 5.66
N LEU A 81 2.81 7.38 6.27
CA LEU A 81 4.26 7.56 6.21
C LEU A 81 4.79 7.49 4.77
N LEU A 82 4.27 6.56 3.97
CA LEU A 82 4.59 6.47 2.55
C LEU A 82 4.10 7.69 1.77
N TYR A 83 2.87 8.14 2.03
CA TYR A 83 2.33 9.35 1.42
C TYR A 83 3.19 10.58 1.75
N LEU A 84 3.61 10.76 3.01
CA LEU A 84 4.47 11.87 3.41
C LEU A 84 5.83 11.87 2.69
N CYS A 85 6.42 10.68 2.47
CA CYS A 85 7.69 10.53 1.76
C CYS A 85 7.56 10.70 0.23
N THR A 86 6.38 10.49 -0.33
CA THR A 86 6.14 10.50 -1.79
C THR A 86 5.31 11.70 -2.26
N ASN A 87 4.82 12.52 -1.34
CA ASN A 87 4.07 13.73 -1.65
C ASN A 87 4.94 14.74 -2.40
N GLU A 88 4.44 15.17 -3.57
CA GLU A 88 5.15 16.14 -4.41
C GLU A 88 4.83 17.60 -4.08
N ALA A 89 3.76 17.87 -3.30
CA ALA A 89 3.36 19.23 -2.94
C ALA A 89 4.36 19.89 -1.97
N LEU A 90 4.91 19.13 -1.02
CA LEU A 90 6.05 19.53 -0.21
C LEU A 90 6.90 18.30 0.13
N PRO A 91 7.92 17.99 -0.68
CA PRO A 91 8.79 16.84 -0.44
C PRO A 91 9.53 16.96 0.90
N LEU A 92 9.31 16.00 1.78
CA LEU A 92 10.00 15.93 3.06
C LEU A 92 11.29 15.12 2.91
N SER A 93 12.42 15.67 3.35
CA SER A 93 13.68 14.93 3.37
C SER A 93 13.60 13.77 4.37
N LEU A 94 14.38 12.71 4.13
CA LEU A 94 14.50 11.62 5.10
C LEU A 94 14.99 12.12 6.46
N SER A 95 15.86 13.12 6.51
CA SER A 95 16.29 13.75 7.76
C SER A 95 15.15 14.42 8.52
N CYS A 96 14.18 15.03 7.80
CA CYS A 96 12.97 15.57 8.39
C CYS A 96 12.06 14.44 8.90
N MET A 97 11.93 13.33 8.16
CA MET A 97 11.07 12.20 8.52
C MET A 97 11.60 11.34 9.67
N SER A 98 12.92 11.18 9.80
CA SER A 98 13.57 10.35 10.82
C SER A 98 13.04 10.53 12.26
N PRO A 99 12.92 11.75 12.81
CA PRO A 99 12.36 11.94 14.16
C PRO A 99 10.91 11.45 14.30
N LEU A 100 10.07 11.60 13.27
CA LEU A 100 8.71 11.04 13.28
C LEU A 100 8.73 9.51 13.29
N LEU A 101 9.55 8.90 12.44
CA LEU A 101 9.68 7.44 12.36
C LEU A 101 10.17 6.85 13.69
N ALA A 102 11.12 7.51 14.35
CA ALA A 102 11.59 7.13 15.68
C ALA A 102 10.47 7.23 16.73
N ALA A 103 9.69 8.31 16.70
CA ALA A 103 8.55 8.51 17.61
C ALA A 103 7.45 7.46 17.39
N VAL A 104 7.07 7.15 16.14
CA VAL A 104 6.11 6.10 15.82
C VAL A 104 6.61 4.73 16.27
N ARG A 105 7.89 4.41 16.01
CA ARG A 105 8.48 3.16 16.45
C ARG A 105 8.47 3.02 17.98
N ALA A 106 8.80 4.09 18.70
CA ALA A 106 8.83 4.11 20.16
C ALA A 106 7.45 4.32 20.81
N GLN A 107 6.38 4.53 20.01
CA GLN A 107 5.06 4.93 20.48
C GLN A 107 5.10 6.21 21.37
N ASP A 108 5.98 7.15 21.02
CA ASP A 108 6.18 8.42 21.73
C ASP A 108 5.30 9.54 21.14
N ALA A 109 4.15 9.78 21.76
CA ALA A 109 3.21 10.83 21.34
C ALA A 109 3.82 12.24 21.43
N ALA A 110 4.64 12.50 22.46
CA ALA A 110 5.29 13.79 22.63
C ALA A 110 6.37 14.00 21.55
N GLY A 111 7.07 12.95 21.14
CA GLY A 111 7.96 12.95 19.97
C GLY A 111 7.26 13.32 18.68
N ALA A 112 6.10 12.73 18.43
CA ALA A 112 5.31 13.02 17.23
C ALA A 112 4.82 14.49 17.20
N GLU A 113 4.35 15.03 18.33
CA GLU A 113 3.91 16.43 18.41
C GLU A 113 5.08 17.42 18.27
N ARG A 114 6.26 17.09 18.83
CA ARG A 114 7.48 17.90 18.61
C ARG A 114 7.87 17.96 17.13
N TRP A 115 7.76 16.84 16.44
CA TRP A 115 7.96 16.81 14.99
C TRP A 115 6.93 17.68 14.26
N ARG A 116 5.65 17.53 14.61
CA ARG A 116 4.53 18.29 14.02
C ARG A 116 4.73 19.80 14.11
N ALA A 117 5.31 20.29 15.20
CA ALA A 117 5.63 21.71 15.41
C ALA A 117 6.83 22.23 14.59
N GLY A 118 7.57 21.34 13.92
CA GLY A 118 8.66 21.71 13.02
C GLY A 118 8.19 22.47 11.77
N PRO A 119 9.06 23.26 11.13
CA PRO A 119 8.65 24.18 10.06
C PRO A 119 8.13 23.47 8.80
N GLN A 120 8.82 22.43 8.30
CA GLN A 120 8.35 21.69 7.13
C GLN A 120 7.04 20.94 7.39
N PRO A 121 6.90 20.11 8.45
CA PRO A 121 5.64 19.41 8.71
C PRO A 121 4.49 20.38 9.04
N ALA A 122 4.73 21.46 9.79
CA ALA A 122 3.70 22.48 10.02
C ALA A 122 3.19 23.08 8.70
N THR A 123 4.10 23.36 7.76
CA THR A 123 3.73 23.87 6.42
C THR A 123 2.90 22.85 5.65
N LEU A 124 3.32 21.58 5.60
CA LEU A 124 2.56 20.52 4.92
C LEU A 124 1.15 20.38 5.50
N LEU A 125 1.02 20.41 6.82
CA LEU A 125 -0.25 20.27 7.52
C LEU A 125 -1.16 21.48 7.30
N GLN A 126 -0.57 22.68 7.20
CA GLN A 126 -1.31 23.88 6.81
C GLN A 126 -1.81 23.79 5.36
N LEU A 127 -0.99 23.28 4.44
CA LEU A 127 -1.42 23.02 3.06
C LEU A 127 -2.55 21.98 3.00
N ALA A 128 -2.45 20.93 3.82
CA ALA A 128 -3.51 19.91 3.96
C ALA A 128 -4.84 20.51 4.45
N ARG A 129 -4.77 21.38 5.46
CA ARG A 129 -5.94 22.10 5.97
C ARG A 129 -6.53 23.05 4.92
N ALA A 130 -5.70 23.87 4.27
CA ALA A 130 -6.16 24.80 3.24
C ALA A 130 -6.80 24.07 2.05
N ALA A 131 -6.26 22.91 1.66
CA ALA A 131 -6.84 22.06 0.62
C ALA A 131 -8.21 21.48 0.99
N ALA A 132 -8.55 21.38 2.27
CA ALA A 132 -9.88 20.97 2.73
C ALA A 132 -10.86 22.15 2.84
N GLU A 133 -10.37 23.34 3.18
CA GLU A 133 -11.19 24.56 3.32
C GLU A 133 -11.58 25.20 1.96
N GLY A 134 -10.76 25.00 0.91
CA GLY A 134 -10.99 25.55 -0.44
C GLY A 134 -12.26 25.10 -1.17
N GLU A 135 -13.12 24.29 -0.55
CA GLU A 135 -14.44 23.90 -1.08
C GLU A 135 -15.59 24.77 -0.54
N GLY A 136 -15.33 25.68 0.41
CA GLY A 136 -16.36 26.53 1.04
C GLY A 136 -16.73 27.82 0.30
N GLU A 137 -15.90 28.28 -0.65
CA GLU A 137 -16.07 29.55 -1.38
C GLU A 137 -16.14 29.32 -2.90
N MET A 138 -16.92 28.33 -3.32
CA MET A 138 -17.46 28.30 -4.68
C MET A 138 -18.92 27.83 -4.60
N SER A 139 -19.80 28.75 -4.19
CA SER A 139 -21.24 28.60 -4.43
C SER A 139 -21.45 28.28 -5.92
N PRO A 140 -22.28 27.28 -6.28
CA PRO A 140 -22.51 26.93 -7.68
C PRO A 140 -23.41 28.00 -8.29
N ALA A 141 -22.82 29.10 -8.74
CA ALA A 141 -23.40 29.90 -9.80
C ALA A 141 -23.23 29.09 -11.10
N SER A 142 -24.28 28.36 -11.47
CA SER A 142 -24.66 28.10 -12.86
C SER A 142 -23.51 27.73 -13.82
N GLY A 143 -22.92 26.56 -13.62
CA GLY A 143 -22.13 25.89 -14.64
C GLY A 143 -22.31 24.40 -14.45
N ALA A 144 -22.81 23.69 -15.47
CA ALA A 144 -22.92 22.24 -15.48
C ALA A 144 -21.51 21.61 -15.44
N GLY A 145 -20.90 21.58 -14.25
CA GLY A 145 -19.67 20.84 -13.99
C GLY A 145 -20.03 19.37 -13.94
N ALA A 146 -19.69 18.63 -14.99
CA ALA A 146 -19.85 17.19 -15.02
C ALA A 146 -19.17 16.60 -13.77
N ALA A 147 -19.94 15.90 -12.93
CA ALA A 147 -19.36 15.14 -11.84
C ALA A 147 -18.34 14.15 -12.43
N LEU A 148 -17.19 13.97 -11.77
CA LEU A 148 -16.12 13.07 -12.19
C LEU A 148 -15.88 12.02 -11.10
N TRP A 149 -15.42 10.82 -11.47
CA TRP A 149 -14.92 9.82 -10.53
C TRP A 149 -13.52 9.34 -10.91
N THR A 150 -12.68 9.10 -9.91
CA THR A 150 -11.30 8.65 -10.09
C THR A 150 -11.24 7.12 -10.05
N CYS A 151 -10.64 6.52 -11.08
CA CYS A 151 -10.48 5.06 -11.15
C CYS A 151 -9.53 4.54 -10.07
N ALA A 152 -10.00 3.58 -9.27
CA ALA A 152 -9.22 2.96 -8.20
C ALA A 152 -8.00 2.15 -8.69
N LEU A 153 -7.95 1.73 -9.95
CA LEU A 153 -6.83 0.95 -10.51
C LEU A 153 -5.76 1.82 -11.17
N CYS A 154 -6.17 2.79 -11.99
CA CYS A 154 -5.25 3.53 -12.87
C CYS A 154 -5.32 5.04 -12.73
N THR A 155 -6.02 5.54 -11.70
CA THR A 155 -6.14 6.97 -11.33
C THR A 155 -6.70 7.92 -12.40
N TYR A 156 -7.26 7.39 -13.49
CA TYR A 156 -7.91 8.18 -14.53
C TYR A 156 -9.21 8.80 -14.01
N HIS A 157 -9.46 10.07 -14.37
CA HIS A 157 -10.67 10.80 -14.03
C HIS A 157 -11.70 10.59 -15.12
N ASN A 158 -12.76 9.85 -14.81
CA ASN A 158 -13.84 9.51 -15.73
C ASN A 158 -15.04 10.42 -15.49
N ALA A 159 -15.84 10.61 -16.53
CA ALA A 159 -17.16 11.23 -16.41
C ALA A 159 -18.09 10.41 -15.50
N ALA A 160 -18.96 11.08 -14.73
CA ALA A 160 -19.86 10.43 -13.76
C ALA A 160 -20.90 9.49 -14.37
N ASP A 161 -21.20 9.63 -15.66
CA ASP A 161 -22.08 8.72 -16.41
C ASP A 161 -21.42 7.38 -16.73
N LEU A 162 -20.08 7.32 -16.72
CA LEU A 162 -19.34 6.10 -17.00
C LEU A 162 -19.33 5.16 -15.79
N ARG A 163 -19.79 3.92 -16.02
CA ARG A 163 -19.73 2.85 -15.02
C ARG A 163 -18.45 2.03 -15.03
N ALA A 164 -17.56 2.29 -16.00
CA ALA A 164 -16.27 1.65 -16.13
C ALA A 164 -15.23 2.67 -16.62
N CYS A 165 -13.98 2.49 -16.20
CA CYS A 165 -12.89 3.40 -16.52
C CYS A 165 -12.54 3.33 -18.02
N GLU A 166 -12.41 4.47 -18.70
CA GLU A 166 -12.08 4.52 -20.13
C GLU A 166 -10.69 3.96 -20.43
N MET A 167 -9.75 4.07 -19.48
CA MET A 167 -8.36 3.63 -19.68
C MET A 167 -8.15 2.16 -19.38
N CYS A 168 -8.86 1.59 -18.41
CA CYS A 168 -8.57 0.24 -17.90
C CYS A 168 -9.80 -0.65 -17.74
N ALA A 169 -11.00 -0.17 -18.10
CA ALA A 169 -12.28 -0.85 -18.01
C ALA A 169 -12.69 -1.32 -16.60
N MET A 170 -12.03 -0.85 -15.54
CA MET A 170 -12.42 -1.17 -14.16
C MET A 170 -13.75 -0.50 -13.78
N PRO A 171 -14.67 -1.20 -13.11
CA PRO A 171 -15.97 -0.65 -12.74
C PRO A 171 -15.83 0.48 -11.71
N SER A 172 -16.74 1.45 -11.75
CA SER A 172 -16.77 2.59 -10.82
C SER A 172 -17.25 2.20 -9.42
N VAL A 173 -18.01 1.10 -9.31
CA VAL A 173 -18.42 0.48 -8.06
C VAL A 173 -17.86 -0.94 -8.01
N VAL A 174 -17.04 -1.21 -6.99
CA VAL A 174 -16.67 -2.57 -6.64
C VAL A 174 -17.80 -3.11 -5.78
N SER A 175 -18.83 -3.67 -6.41
CA SER A 175 -19.88 -4.40 -5.69
C SER A 175 -19.26 -5.68 -5.11
N CYS A 176 -18.91 -5.65 -3.82
CA CYS A 176 -18.75 -6.85 -3.03
C CYS A 176 -20.14 -7.33 -2.58
N GLU A 177 -20.92 -7.90 -3.49
CA GLU A 177 -22.14 -8.62 -3.12
C GLU A 177 -21.76 -10.06 -2.76
N GLY A 178 -21.49 -10.28 -1.47
CA GLY A 178 -21.64 -11.59 -0.85
C GLY A 178 -23.13 -11.81 -0.59
N GLU A 179 -23.82 -12.47 -1.52
CA GLU A 179 -25.24 -12.83 -1.34
C GLU A 179 -25.39 -14.14 -0.57
N ALA A 180 -25.73 -14.01 0.71
CA ALA A 180 -26.44 -15.04 1.46
C ALA A 180 -27.94 -14.95 1.15
N ARG A 181 -28.45 -15.77 0.22
CA ARG A 181 -29.87 -16.16 0.21
C ARG A 181 -30.10 -17.46 -0.54
N GLY A 182 -30.65 -18.46 0.15
CA GLY A 182 -31.06 -19.72 -0.45
C GLY A 182 -32.34 -19.56 -1.28
N GLN A 183 -32.37 -20.20 -2.45
CA GLN A 183 -33.33 -21.24 -2.85
C GLN A 183 -33.29 -21.51 -4.37
N GLN A 184 -33.07 -22.79 -4.70
CA GLN A 184 -33.67 -23.56 -5.79
C GLN A 184 -33.31 -23.22 -7.27
N HIS A 185 -32.33 -24.00 -7.76
CA HIS A 185 -32.42 -24.89 -8.93
C HIS A 185 -33.15 -24.40 -10.20
N THR A 186 -32.40 -23.91 -11.20
CA THR A 186 -32.52 -24.37 -12.60
C THR A 186 -31.19 -24.15 -13.34
N GLU A 187 -30.68 -25.21 -13.95
CA GLU A 187 -29.44 -25.24 -14.72
C GLU A 187 -29.50 -24.31 -15.95
N ARG A 188 -28.58 -23.34 -16.04
CA ARG A 188 -28.09 -22.82 -17.32
C ARG A 188 -26.60 -22.55 -17.24
N LYS A 189 -25.85 -23.37 -17.98
CA LYS A 189 -24.42 -23.21 -18.26
C LYS A 189 -24.17 -21.83 -18.89
N LEU A 190 -23.43 -20.96 -18.23
CA LEU A 190 -22.58 -19.96 -18.90
C LEU A 190 -21.22 -19.91 -18.22
N SER A 191 -20.24 -20.30 -19.02
CA SER A 191 -18.81 -20.25 -18.77
C SER A 191 -18.36 -18.79 -18.67
N THR A 192 -17.72 -18.40 -17.57
CA THR A 192 -16.88 -17.21 -17.53
C THR A 192 -15.63 -17.55 -16.75
N ARG A 193 -14.55 -17.83 -17.49
CA ARG A 193 -13.20 -18.00 -16.96
C ARG A 193 -12.72 -16.64 -16.44
N CYS A 194 -12.53 -16.52 -15.14
CA CYS A 194 -11.78 -15.42 -14.52
C CYS A 194 -10.28 -15.76 -14.65
N ASP A 195 -9.58 -15.09 -15.55
CA ASP A 195 -8.16 -15.32 -15.85
C ASP A 195 -7.27 -14.49 -14.91
N THR A 196 -6.76 -15.13 -13.86
CA THR A 196 -5.99 -14.52 -12.75
C THR A 196 -4.55 -14.13 -13.11
N ARG A 197 -4.21 -13.97 -14.39
CA ARG A 197 -2.81 -13.87 -14.86
C ARG A 197 -2.26 -12.46 -15.10
N ARG A 198 -2.97 -11.38 -14.77
CA ARG A 198 -2.51 -10.01 -15.10
C ARG A 198 -1.96 -9.15 -13.95
N CYS A 199 -1.89 -9.65 -12.72
CA CYS A 199 -1.44 -8.86 -11.57
C CYS A 199 0.09 -8.76 -11.36
N VAL A 200 0.93 -9.46 -12.14
CA VAL A 200 2.38 -9.56 -11.82
C VAL A 200 3.29 -8.58 -12.57
N LEU A 201 2.77 -7.79 -13.53
CA LEU A 201 3.63 -7.05 -14.46
C LEU A 201 3.94 -5.59 -14.13
N PHE A 202 3.47 -5.02 -13.01
CA PHE A 202 3.70 -3.59 -12.72
C PHE A 202 4.91 -3.29 -11.79
N VAL A 203 5.50 -4.30 -11.14
CA VAL A 203 6.56 -4.07 -10.12
C VAL A 203 7.97 -3.90 -10.72
N LEU A 204 8.18 -4.13 -12.02
CA LEU A 204 9.53 -4.14 -12.62
C LEU A 204 9.99 -2.84 -13.29
N SER A 205 9.21 -1.75 -13.28
CA SER A 205 9.58 -0.53 -14.01
C SER A 205 10.23 0.59 -13.17
N LEU A 206 10.51 0.37 -11.88
CA LEU A 206 11.15 1.37 -11.00
C LEU A 206 12.60 1.04 -10.60
N ARG A 207 13.26 0.12 -11.31
CA ARG A 207 14.72 -0.13 -11.16
C ARG A 207 15.50 0.34 -12.38
N ARG A 208 15.46 1.63 -12.68
CA ARG A 208 16.47 2.29 -13.51
C ARG A 208 16.67 3.70 -12.98
N ASN A 209 17.69 3.84 -12.13
CA ASN A 209 18.43 5.05 -11.74
C ASN A 209 18.60 5.17 -10.22
N ALA A 210 19.45 4.31 -9.66
CA ALA A 210 20.23 4.65 -8.47
C ALA A 210 21.59 3.96 -8.60
N THR A 211 22.61 4.77 -8.77
CA THR A 211 24.01 4.36 -8.85
C THR A 211 24.46 3.75 -7.53
N ALA A 212 25.21 2.66 -7.63
CA ALA A 212 25.80 1.93 -6.52
C ALA A 212 26.92 2.75 -5.85
N ALA A 213 26.63 3.29 -4.67
CA ALA A 213 27.59 3.57 -3.60
C ALA A 213 26.78 3.90 -2.32
N ASP A 214 27.28 3.45 -1.16
CA ASP A 214 26.74 3.66 0.19
C ASP A 214 25.55 2.80 0.68
N ILE A 215 25.68 1.47 0.57
CA ILE A 215 25.03 0.55 1.53
C ILE A 215 26.10 -0.37 2.12
N THR A 216 27.03 0.21 2.88
CA THR A 216 27.86 -0.56 3.81
C THR A 216 28.20 0.31 5.01
N HIS A 217 27.28 0.58 5.93
CA HIS A 217 27.61 0.95 7.33
C HIS A 217 26.41 1.17 8.28
N ILE A 218 25.34 0.35 8.28
CA ILE A 218 24.31 0.43 9.35
C ILE A 218 23.80 -0.94 9.81
N PHE A 219 24.65 -1.97 9.81
CA PHE A 219 24.36 -3.21 10.55
C PHE A 219 25.66 -3.77 11.13
N ASN A 220 26.19 -3.10 12.15
CA ASN A 220 27.10 -3.75 13.08
C ASN A 220 27.08 -3.04 14.45
N VAL A 221 26.07 -3.33 15.26
CA VAL A 221 26.17 -3.23 16.72
C VAL A 221 25.28 -4.33 17.30
N SER A 222 25.93 -5.33 17.89
CA SER A 222 25.49 -6.18 19.02
C SER A 222 26.00 -7.62 18.87
N GLN A 223 27.30 -7.81 19.05
CA GLN A 223 27.84 -8.97 19.75
C GLN A 223 29.09 -8.51 20.52
N THR A 224 28.93 -8.34 21.83
CA THR A 224 29.85 -8.70 22.93
C THR A 224 29.10 -8.41 24.22
#